data_AF-A0A643CJ15-F1
#
_entry.id   AF-A0A643CJ15-F1
#
_cell.length_a   1.000
_cell.length_b   1.000
_cell.length_c   1.000
_cell.angle_alpha   90.00
_cell.angle_beta   90.00
_cell.angle_gamma   90.00
#
_symmetry.space_group_name_H-M   'P 1'
#
loop_
_entity.id
_entity.type
_entity.pdbx_description
1 polymer ?
#
loop_
_entity_poly.entity_id
_entity_poly.type
_entity_poly.pdbx_seq_one_letter_code
_entity_poly.pdbx_strand_id
1 'polypeptide(L)'
;MSDQIKFIVDNLNKEPFGKNYNLITFDSLEPMQLLQVLSDVLAEIDPKQVVDIREEMPEQTAKRMLSLLGILKYKPPGNATDMFTFKPLCDISAMEEEKDQLIKRVERLKKRVETVQNHQRMLKIARQLRVEKEREEFLAQQKQEQKNQLFHAVQRLQRIQNQLKSMRHAAADAKPESLMKRLEEEIKFNSYMVTEKFPKELENKKKELQFLQKVVSEPAMGHSDLLELESKINEINTQISQLIEKKMMRNEPIEGKLSLYRQQASIISRKKEAKAEELQEAKEKLANLEREVSVKTNQTREFDGTEVLKGDEVS
;
A
#
# COMPACT_ATOMS: atom_id res chain seq x y z
N MET A 1 -22.28 -29.62 -3.30
CA MET A 1 -21.62 -29.61 -4.62
C MET A 1 -22.11 -30.76 -5.50
N SER A 2 -22.11 -32.02 -5.03
CA SER A 2 -22.53 -33.17 -5.86
C SER A 2 -23.96 -33.11 -6.41
N ASP A 3 -24.93 -32.52 -5.69
CA ASP A 3 -26.32 -32.43 -6.18
C ASP A 3 -26.52 -31.37 -7.27
N GLN A 4 -25.72 -30.30 -7.27
CA GLN A 4 -25.74 -29.29 -8.33
C GLN A 4 -25.14 -29.84 -9.63
N ILE A 5 -24.05 -30.60 -9.53
CA ILE A 5 -23.42 -31.24 -10.69
C ILE A 5 -24.37 -32.27 -11.32
N LYS A 6 -25.06 -33.07 -10.50
CA LYS A 6 -26.13 -33.97 -10.97
C LYS A 6 -27.21 -33.22 -11.73
N PHE A 7 -27.73 -32.12 -11.17
CA PHE A 7 -28.73 -31.31 -11.83
C PHE A 7 -28.25 -30.75 -13.18
N ILE A 8 -27.00 -30.28 -13.27
CA ILE A 8 -26.45 -29.75 -14.53
C ILE A 8 -26.36 -30.85 -15.58
N VAL A 9 -25.77 -32.00 -15.24
CA VAL A 9 -25.62 -33.14 -16.17
C VAL A 9 -26.97 -33.63 -16.67
N ASP A 10 -27.96 -33.75 -15.77
CA ASP A 10 -29.32 -34.17 -16.12
C ASP A 10 -30.02 -33.22 -17.09
N ASN A 11 -29.72 -31.91 -17.04
CA ASN A 11 -30.29 -30.92 -17.95
C ASN A 11 -29.52 -30.81 -19.27
N LEU A 12 -28.19 -30.96 -19.25
CA LEU A 12 -27.36 -30.96 -20.47
C LEU A 12 -27.65 -32.17 -21.38
N ASN A 13 -28.13 -33.28 -20.80
CA ASN A 13 -28.50 -34.48 -21.56
C ASN A 13 -29.91 -34.41 -22.16
N LYS A 14 -30.75 -33.49 -21.72
CA LYS A 14 -32.10 -33.29 -22.26
C LYS A 14 -32.06 -32.39 -23.49
N GLU A 15 -33.13 -32.42 -24.28
CA GLU A 15 -33.36 -31.41 -25.32
C GLU A 15 -33.44 -30.02 -24.67
N PRO A 16 -32.89 -28.96 -25.30
CA PRO A 16 -32.32 -28.93 -26.66
C PRO A 16 -30.83 -29.30 -26.79
N PHE A 17 -30.12 -29.60 -25.70
CA PHE A 17 -28.65 -29.65 -25.70
C PHE A 17 -28.04 -31.02 -26.08
N GLY A 18 -28.64 -32.13 -25.64
CA GLY A 18 -28.27 -33.49 -26.07
C GLY A 18 -26.80 -33.90 -25.88
N LYS A 19 -26.10 -33.39 -24.86
CA LYS A 19 -24.63 -33.49 -24.73
C LYS A 19 -24.09 -34.83 -24.15
N ASN A 20 -24.97 -35.75 -23.74
CA ASN A 20 -24.64 -37.13 -23.31
C ASN A 20 -23.48 -37.26 -22.28
N TYR A 21 -23.39 -36.36 -21.32
CA TYR A 21 -22.40 -36.43 -20.24
C TYR A 21 -22.86 -37.37 -19.12
N ASN A 22 -21.89 -38.07 -18.51
CA ASN A 22 -22.05 -38.72 -17.21
C ASN A 22 -21.35 -37.88 -16.12
N LEU A 23 -21.67 -38.12 -14.85
CA LEU A 23 -21.09 -37.38 -13.72
C LEU A 23 -19.56 -37.37 -13.72
N ILE A 24 -18.93 -38.51 -13.99
CA ILE A 24 -17.46 -38.63 -14.01
C ILE A 24 -16.88 -37.84 -15.18
N THR A 25 -17.47 -37.99 -16.38
CA THR A 25 -16.96 -37.32 -17.58
C THR A 25 -17.12 -35.81 -17.49
N PHE A 26 -18.20 -35.34 -16.86
CA PHE A 26 -18.44 -33.91 -16.66
C PHE A 26 -17.51 -33.33 -15.59
N ASP A 27 -17.29 -34.04 -14.49
CA ASP A 27 -16.38 -33.63 -13.41
C ASP A 27 -14.90 -33.62 -13.88
N SER A 28 -14.56 -34.46 -14.87
CA SER A 28 -13.24 -34.47 -15.50
C SER A 28 -13.04 -33.41 -16.59
N LEU A 29 -14.05 -32.59 -16.92
CA LEU A 29 -13.91 -31.58 -17.96
C LEU A 29 -12.95 -30.48 -17.52
N GLU A 30 -12.00 -30.15 -18.38
CA GLU A 30 -11.09 -29.04 -18.15
C GLU A 30 -11.84 -27.69 -18.23
N PRO A 31 -11.33 -26.63 -17.57
CA PRO A 31 -11.99 -25.32 -17.55
C PRO A 31 -12.34 -24.77 -18.95
N MET A 32 -11.48 -25.01 -19.93
CA MET A 32 -11.71 -24.62 -21.32
C MET A 32 -12.89 -25.39 -21.93
N GLN A 33 -13.00 -26.69 -21.64
CA GLN A 33 -14.11 -27.52 -22.12
C GLN A 33 -15.41 -27.11 -21.44
N LEU A 34 -15.40 -26.79 -20.15
CA LEU A 34 -16.57 -26.26 -19.43
C LEU A 34 -17.03 -24.93 -20.01
N LEU A 35 -16.09 -24.06 -20.40
CA LEU A 35 -16.41 -22.78 -21.02
C LEU A 35 -17.00 -22.97 -22.42
N GLN A 36 -16.49 -23.94 -23.19
CA GLN A 36 -17.06 -24.29 -24.49
C GLN A 36 -18.48 -24.84 -24.32
N VAL A 37 -18.71 -25.70 -23.34
CA VAL A 37 -20.05 -26.21 -23.01
C VAL A 37 -21.00 -25.06 -22.66
N LEU A 38 -20.54 -24.07 -21.88
CA LEU A 38 -21.35 -22.88 -21.60
C LEU A 38 -21.61 -22.04 -22.87
N SER A 39 -20.61 -21.88 -23.75
CA SER A 39 -20.80 -21.18 -25.03
C SER A 39 -21.83 -21.89 -25.91
N ASP A 40 -21.77 -23.22 -25.99
CA ASP A 40 -22.72 -24.05 -26.73
C ASP A 40 -24.14 -23.93 -26.16
N VAL A 41 -24.28 -23.89 -24.83
CA VAL A 41 -25.59 -23.70 -24.18
C VAL A 41 -26.17 -22.32 -24.50
N LEU A 42 -25.33 -21.27 -24.50
CA LEU A 42 -25.75 -19.93 -24.87
C LEU A 42 -26.06 -19.80 -26.37
N ALA A 43 -25.41 -20.60 -27.21
CA ALA A 43 -25.66 -20.67 -28.65
C ALA A 43 -27.04 -21.21 -29.00
N GLU A 44 -27.62 -22.03 -28.13
CA GLU A 44 -29.00 -22.49 -28.28
C GLU A 44 -30.02 -21.36 -28.03
N ILE A 45 -29.64 -20.32 -27.28
CA ILE A 45 -30.48 -19.14 -27.00
C ILE A 45 -30.32 -18.09 -28.11
N ASP A 46 -29.10 -17.87 -28.58
CA ASP A 46 -28.78 -16.96 -29.68
C ASP A 46 -27.75 -17.60 -30.62
N PRO A 47 -28.13 -17.94 -31.87
CA PRO A 47 -27.23 -18.55 -32.84
C PRO A 47 -25.94 -17.76 -33.12
N LYS A 48 -25.92 -16.46 -32.81
CA LYS A 48 -24.71 -15.62 -32.92
C LYS A 48 -23.61 -15.98 -31.93
N GLN A 49 -23.90 -16.86 -30.97
CA GLN A 49 -22.95 -17.32 -29.95
C GLN A 49 -22.26 -18.63 -30.34
N VAL A 50 -22.59 -19.23 -31.50
CA VAL A 50 -21.89 -20.40 -32.05
C VAL A 50 -20.48 -19.99 -32.46
N VAL A 51 -19.54 -20.13 -31.54
CA VAL A 51 -18.12 -19.80 -31.74
C VAL A 51 -17.29 -20.85 -31.00
N ASP A 52 -16.23 -21.34 -31.65
CA ASP A 52 -15.19 -22.09 -30.95
C ASP A 52 -14.34 -21.10 -30.15
N ILE A 53 -14.36 -21.22 -28.84
CA ILE A 53 -13.67 -20.29 -27.94
C ILE A 53 -12.13 -20.34 -28.10
N ARG A 54 -11.59 -21.35 -28.80
CA ARG A 54 -10.16 -21.42 -29.14
C ARG A 54 -9.77 -20.46 -30.26
N GLU A 55 -10.73 -20.06 -31.09
CA GLU A 55 -10.53 -19.12 -32.20
C GLU A 55 -10.79 -17.66 -31.78
N GLU A 56 -11.31 -17.43 -30.57
CA GLU A 56 -11.68 -16.11 -30.06
C GLU A 56 -10.75 -15.67 -28.92
N MET A 57 -10.36 -14.40 -28.90
CA MET A 57 -9.55 -13.87 -27.80
C MET A 57 -10.34 -13.96 -26.49
N PRO A 58 -9.74 -14.37 -25.37
CA PRO A 58 -10.51 -14.70 -24.19
C PRO A 58 -11.33 -13.53 -23.60
N GLU A 59 -10.81 -12.31 -23.74
CA GLU A 59 -11.51 -11.08 -23.37
C GLU A 59 -12.77 -10.84 -24.22
N GLN A 60 -12.72 -11.20 -25.51
CA GLN A 60 -13.84 -11.10 -26.44
C GLN A 60 -14.91 -12.15 -26.09
N THR A 61 -14.50 -13.40 -25.85
CA THR A 61 -15.36 -14.49 -25.39
C THR A 61 -16.09 -14.11 -24.11
N ALA A 62 -15.36 -13.59 -23.11
CA ALA A 62 -15.95 -13.18 -21.83
C ALA A 62 -16.95 -12.03 -22.00
N LYS A 63 -16.59 -10.99 -22.77
CA LYS A 63 -17.48 -9.85 -23.05
C LYS A 63 -18.77 -10.29 -23.74
N ARG A 64 -18.64 -11.19 -24.72
CA ARG A 64 -19.76 -11.75 -25.47
C ARG A 64 -20.71 -12.55 -24.56
N MET A 65 -20.17 -13.50 -23.79
CA MET A 65 -20.97 -14.34 -22.89
C MET A 65 -21.62 -13.52 -21.76
N LEU A 66 -20.88 -12.58 -21.17
CA LEU A 66 -21.41 -11.69 -20.12
C LEU A 66 -22.50 -10.77 -20.63
N SER A 67 -22.37 -10.27 -21.85
CA SER A 67 -23.41 -9.44 -22.48
C SER A 67 -24.73 -10.20 -22.57
N LEU A 68 -24.70 -11.47 -23.02
CA LEU A 68 -25.90 -12.28 -23.10
C LEU A 68 -26.46 -12.65 -21.72
N LEU A 69 -25.61 -13.03 -20.77
CA LEU A 69 -26.04 -13.28 -19.39
C LEU A 69 -26.68 -12.04 -18.74
N GLY A 70 -26.16 -10.85 -19.06
CA GLY A 70 -26.74 -9.58 -18.64
C GLY A 70 -28.13 -9.33 -19.23
N ILE A 71 -28.34 -9.67 -20.51
CA ILE A 71 -29.67 -9.63 -21.15
C ILE A 71 -30.63 -10.61 -20.45
N LEU A 72 -30.15 -11.79 -20.08
CA LEU A 72 -30.89 -12.79 -19.30
C LEU A 72 -31.10 -12.41 -17.83
N LYS A 73 -30.71 -11.18 -17.44
CA LYS A 73 -30.81 -10.63 -16.07
C LYS A 73 -30.07 -11.45 -15.03
N TYR A 74 -29.10 -12.26 -15.45
CA TYR A 74 -28.21 -12.96 -14.53
C TYR A 74 -27.09 -12.01 -14.09
N LYS A 75 -27.00 -11.78 -12.78
CA LYS A 75 -25.90 -11.02 -12.18
C LYS A 75 -24.96 -12.00 -11.48
N PRO A 76 -23.75 -12.26 -12.04
CA PRO A 76 -22.82 -13.18 -11.40
C PRO A 76 -22.46 -12.69 -9.99
N PRO A 77 -22.34 -13.59 -8.99
CA PRO A 77 -21.89 -13.23 -7.66
C PRO A 77 -20.40 -12.89 -7.69
N GLY A 78 -20.10 -11.59 -7.70
CA GLY A 78 -18.74 -11.03 -7.78
C GLY A 78 -18.78 -9.65 -8.44
N ASN A 79 -17.82 -8.76 -8.14
CA ASN A 79 -17.76 -7.48 -8.84
C ASN A 79 -17.50 -7.76 -10.33
N ALA A 80 -18.22 -7.09 -11.24
CA ALA A 80 -18.06 -7.28 -12.69
C ALA A 80 -16.62 -7.05 -13.18
N THR A 81 -15.82 -6.32 -12.41
CA THR A 81 -14.38 -6.12 -12.58
C THR A 81 -13.53 -7.36 -12.28
N ASP A 82 -13.98 -8.24 -11.39
CA ASP A 82 -13.28 -9.49 -11.07
C ASP A 82 -13.46 -10.55 -12.18
N MET A 83 -14.43 -10.35 -13.08
CA MET A 83 -14.67 -11.29 -14.20
C MET A 83 -13.90 -10.93 -15.48
N PHE A 84 -13.33 -9.72 -15.57
CA PHE A 84 -12.26 -9.39 -16.54
C PHE A 84 -10.95 -10.11 -16.23
N THR A 85 -10.89 -10.87 -15.14
CA THR A 85 -9.85 -11.87 -14.93
C THR A 85 -10.18 -13.10 -15.81
N PHE A 86 -9.92 -12.98 -17.12
CA PHE A 86 -9.42 -14.11 -17.91
C PHE A 86 -7.90 -14.30 -17.72
N LYS A 87 -7.32 -13.47 -16.85
CA LYS A 87 -6.00 -13.62 -16.26
C LYS A 87 -5.78 -14.91 -15.47
N PRO A 88 -6.75 -15.51 -14.73
CA PRO A 88 -6.56 -16.73 -13.98
C PRO A 88 -6.29 -17.92 -14.89
N LEU A 89 -6.75 -17.92 -16.15
CA LEU A 89 -6.53 -19.03 -17.08
C LEU A 89 -5.15 -18.94 -17.74
N CYS A 90 -4.69 -17.74 -18.11
CA CYS A 90 -3.29 -17.51 -18.46
C CYS A 90 -2.37 -17.73 -17.25
N ASP A 91 -2.79 -17.34 -16.05
CA ASP A 91 -2.06 -17.58 -14.81
C ASP A 91 -2.04 -19.08 -14.49
N ILE A 92 -3.10 -19.85 -14.75
CA ILE A 92 -3.10 -21.31 -14.55
C ILE A 92 -2.14 -21.97 -15.55
N SER A 93 -2.21 -21.63 -16.84
CA SER A 93 -1.26 -22.15 -17.84
C SER A 93 0.18 -21.73 -17.52
N ALA A 94 0.40 -20.48 -17.12
CA ALA A 94 1.71 -19.98 -16.72
C ALA A 94 2.19 -20.62 -15.41
N MET A 95 1.32 -20.85 -14.43
CA MET A 95 1.61 -21.57 -13.19
C MET A 95 1.89 -23.05 -13.44
N GLU A 96 1.24 -23.67 -14.44
CA GLU A 96 1.54 -25.04 -14.87
C GLU A 96 2.90 -25.12 -15.55
N GLU A 97 3.22 -24.17 -16.44
CA GLU A 97 4.56 -24.04 -17.01
C GLU A 97 5.63 -23.77 -15.94
N GLU A 98 5.36 -22.87 -14.99
CA GLU A 98 6.24 -22.59 -13.86
C GLU A 98 6.40 -23.82 -12.97
N LYS A 99 5.33 -24.58 -12.69
CA LYS A 99 5.38 -25.84 -11.95
C LYS A 99 6.29 -26.83 -12.66
N ASP A 100 6.13 -27.01 -13.98
CA ASP A 100 6.94 -27.95 -14.76
C ASP A 100 8.41 -27.51 -14.84
N GLN A 101 8.68 -26.21 -14.97
CA GLN A 101 10.02 -25.65 -14.89
C GLN A 101 10.63 -25.87 -13.49
N LEU A 102 9.84 -25.69 -12.44
CA LEU A 102 10.25 -25.89 -11.05
C LEU A 102 10.55 -27.36 -10.78
N ILE A 103 9.71 -28.29 -11.26
CA ILE A 103 9.94 -29.75 -11.18
C ILE A 103 11.26 -30.11 -11.86
N LYS A 104 11.47 -29.67 -13.11
CA LYS A 104 12.74 -29.92 -13.84
C LYS A 104 13.94 -29.36 -13.09
N ARG A 105 13.82 -28.18 -12.48
CA ARG A 105 14.90 -27.56 -11.69
C ARG A 105 15.16 -28.29 -10.38
N VAL A 106 14.11 -28.72 -9.69
CA VAL A 106 14.19 -29.54 -8.47
C VAL A 106 14.82 -30.88 -8.76
N GLU A 107 14.47 -31.55 -9.86
CA GLU A 107 15.11 -32.81 -10.26
C GLU A 107 16.61 -32.66 -10.54
N ARG A 108 17.01 -31.58 -11.24
CA ARG A 108 18.42 -31.26 -11.45
C ARG A 108 19.15 -30.99 -10.14
N LEU A 109 18.53 -30.26 -9.22
CA LEU A 109 19.09 -29.99 -7.89
C LEU A 109 19.19 -31.27 -7.05
N LYS A 110 18.16 -32.12 -7.09
CA LYS A 110 18.13 -33.40 -6.38
C LYS A 110 19.26 -34.31 -6.83
N LYS A 111 19.47 -34.46 -8.14
CA LYS A 111 20.62 -35.21 -8.69
C LYS A 111 21.97 -34.69 -8.20
N ARG A 112 22.11 -33.36 -8.04
CA ARG A 112 23.34 -32.73 -7.51
C ARG A 112 23.51 -32.88 -6.00
N VAL A 113 22.42 -33.04 -5.26
CA VAL A 113 22.43 -33.17 -3.79
C VAL A 113 22.60 -34.64 -3.38
N GLU A 114 22.11 -35.58 -4.18
CA GLU A 114 22.28 -37.02 -3.98
C GLU A 114 23.75 -37.47 -4.03
N THR A 115 24.63 -36.73 -4.71
CA THR A 115 26.08 -36.98 -4.72
C THR A 115 26.77 -36.66 -3.40
N VAL A 116 26.10 -35.92 -2.50
CA VAL A 116 26.64 -35.52 -1.20
C VAL A 116 26.33 -36.59 -0.15
N GLN A 117 27.32 -36.95 0.66
CA GLN A 117 27.13 -37.89 1.77
C GLN A 117 26.16 -37.31 2.81
N ASN A 118 25.34 -38.16 3.44
CA ASN A 118 24.34 -37.76 4.44
C ASN A 118 23.32 -36.69 3.97
N HIS A 119 23.08 -36.57 2.66
CA HIS A 119 22.18 -35.56 2.08
C HIS A 119 20.78 -35.53 2.69
N GLN A 120 20.19 -36.69 3.03
CA GLN A 120 18.85 -36.74 3.65
C GLN A 120 18.80 -36.03 5.01
N ARG A 121 19.83 -36.22 5.85
CA ARG A 121 19.92 -35.58 7.16
C ARG A 121 20.16 -34.07 7.02
N MET A 122 21.04 -33.66 6.09
CA MET A 122 21.29 -32.25 5.79
C MET A 122 20.04 -31.54 5.26
N LEU A 123 19.30 -32.14 4.34
CA LEU A 123 18.04 -31.58 3.82
C LEU A 123 16.99 -31.42 4.91
N LYS A 124 16.89 -32.36 5.85
CA LYS A 124 15.99 -32.27 7.00
C LYS A 124 16.34 -31.07 7.89
N ILE A 125 17.63 -30.89 8.21
CA ILE A 125 18.12 -29.77 9.01
C ILE A 125 17.93 -28.44 8.26
N ALA A 126 18.25 -28.39 6.96
CA ALA A 126 18.07 -27.19 6.14
C ALA A 126 16.59 -26.78 6.04
N ARG A 127 15.67 -27.76 5.94
CA ARG A 127 14.22 -27.50 5.97
C ARG A 127 13.78 -26.92 7.31
N GLN A 128 14.27 -27.48 8.42
CA GLN A 128 13.98 -26.95 9.76
C GLN A 128 14.51 -25.53 9.91
N LEU A 129 15.76 -25.27 9.52
CA LEU A 129 16.35 -23.94 9.55
C LEU A 129 15.56 -22.92 8.71
N ARG A 130 15.10 -23.31 7.51
CA ARG A 130 14.27 -22.45 6.66
C ARG A 130 12.96 -22.08 7.35
N VAL A 131 12.25 -23.06 7.92
CA VAL A 131 10.98 -22.84 8.61
C VAL A 131 11.17 -21.94 9.83
N GLU A 132 12.23 -22.15 10.62
CA GLU A 132 12.52 -21.29 11.77
C GLU A 132 12.88 -19.86 11.35
N LYS A 133 13.61 -19.68 10.23
CA LYS A 133 13.87 -18.34 9.67
C LYS A 133 12.60 -17.64 9.17
N GLU A 134 11.74 -18.35 8.45
CA GLU A 134 10.44 -17.81 8.01
C GLU A 134 9.58 -17.41 9.21
N ARG A 135 9.61 -18.20 10.30
CA ARG A 135 8.93 -17.88 11.56
C ARG A 135 9.54 -16.68 12.25
N GLU A 136 10.87 -16.56 12.29
CA GLU A 136 11.59 -15.41 12.84
C GLU A 136 11.20 -14.12 12.10
N GLU A 137 11.22 -14.15 10.77
CA GLU A 137 10.82 -13.01 9.92
C GLU A 137 9.36 -12.61 10.16
N PHE A 138 8.45 -13.60 10.22
CA PHE A 138 7.04 -13.35 10.51
C PHE A 138 6.85 -12.70 11.89
N LEU A 139 7.50 -13.23 12.92
CA LEU A 139 7.45 -12.66 14.27
C LEU A 139 8.07 -11.26 14.32
N ALA A 140 9.14 -11.01 13.58
CA ALA A 140 9.76 -9.69 13.47
C ALA A 140 8.81 -8.66 12.83
N GLN A 141 8.13 -9.04 11.74
CA GLN A 141 7.11 -8.20 11.10
C GLN A 141 5.95 -7.92 12.06
N GLN A 142 5.40 -8.96 12.71
CA GLN A 142 4.31 -8.80 13.67
C GLN A 142 4.71 -7.91 14.84
N LYS A 143 5.93 -8.06 15.37
CA LYS A 143 6.46 -7.21 16.44
C LYS A 143 6.56 -5.75 16.00
N GLN A 144 6.99 -5.50 14.77
CA GLN A 144 7.07 -4.14 14.24
C GLN A 144 5.67 -3.53 14.05
N GLU A 145 4.72 -4.30 13.56
CA GLU A 145 3.33 -3.87 13.41
C GLU A 145 2.69 -3.54 14.77
N GLN A 146 2.85 -4.42 15.76
CA GLN A 146 2.36 -4.19 17.12
C GLN A 146 3.01 -2.95 17.75
N LYS A 147 4.31 -2.72 17.54
CA LYS A 147 4.98 -1.49 17.97
C LYS A 147 4.36 -0.25 17.35
N ASN A 148 4.06 -0.28 16.04
CA ASN A 148 3.41 0.83 15.35
C ASN A 148 1.99 1.08 15.90
N GLN A 149 1.21 0.02 16.11
CA GLN A 149 -0.12 0.11 16.71
C GLN A 149 -0.08 0.71 18.12
N LEU A 150 0.85 0.24 18.96
CA LEU A 150 1.07 0.78 20.31
C LEU A 150 1.44 2.26 20.26
N PHE A 151 2.36 2.64 19.37
CA PHE A 151 2.75 4.03 19.16
C PHE A 151 1.55 4.92 18.81
N HIS A 152 0.70 4.51 17.88
CA HIS A 152 -0.52 5.25 17.52
C HIS A 152 -1.52 5.34 18.68
N ALA A 153 -1.69 4.25 19.44
CA ALA A 153 -2.55 4.24 20.62
C ALA A 153 -2.06 5.22 21.70
N VAL A 154 -0.75 5.21 22.00
CA VAL A 154 -0.11 6.13 22.95
C VAL A 154 -0.25 7.59 22.49
N GLN A 155 -0.01 7.87 21.20
CA GLN A 155 -0.22 9.22 20.66
C GLN A 155 -1.69 9.68 20.74
N ARG A 156 -2.65 8.77 20.52
CA ARG A 156 -4.08 9.09 20.68
C ARG A 156 -4.42 9.40 22.14
N LEU A 157 -3.91 8.59 23.07
CA LEU A 157 -4.10 8.81 24.50
C LEU A 157 -3.54 10.17 24.93
N GLN A 158 -2.32 10.51 24.50
CA GLN A 158 -1.72 11.82 24.79
C GLN A 158 -2.59 12.98 24.26
N ARG A 159 -3.12 12.88 23.04
CA ARG A 159 -4.01 13.90 22.47
C ARG A 159 -5.26 14.10 23.32
N ILE A 160 -5.91 13.02 23.73
CA ILE A 160 -7.12 13.07 24.56
C ILE A 160 -6.80 13.64 25.96
N GLN A 161 -5.66 13.27 26.55
CA GLN A 161 -5.22 13.84 27.83
C GLN A 161 -4.95 15.35 27.73
N ASN A 162 -4.33 15.81 26.65
CA ASN A 162 -4.08 17.24 26.43
C ASN A 162 -5.39 18.00 26.20
N GLN A 163 -6.35 17.42 25.48
CA GLN A 163 -7.70 17.98 25.35
C GLN A 163 -8.41 18.08 26.72
N LEU A 164 -8.34 17.03 27.53
CA LEU A 164 -8.94 17.02 28.87
C LEU A 164 -8.30 18.06 29.80
N LYS A 165 -6.97 18.21 29.77
CA LYS A 165 -6.26 19.27 30.50
C LYS A 165 -6.66 20.66 30.02
N SER A 166 -6.72 20.88 28.70
CA SER A 166 -7.18 22.14 28.12
C SER A 166 -8.61 22.48 28.56
N MET A 167 -9.53 21.50 28.56
CA MET A 167 -10.89 21.70 29.06
C MET A 167 -10.93 22.00 30.56
N ARG A 168 -10.10 21.33 31.38
CA ARG A 168 -9.99 21.61 32.82
C ARG A 168 -9.44 23.01 33.10
N HIS A 169 -8.43 23.45 32.34
CA HIS A 169 -7.89 24.82 32.44
C HIS A 169 -8.87 25.87 31.90
N ALA A 170 -9.62 25.55 30.83
CA ALA A 170 -10.67 26.42 30.29
C ALA A 170 -11.82 26.60 31.28
N ALA A 171 -12.15 25.57 32.06
CA ALA A 171 -13.15 25.63 33.12
C ALA A 171 -12.70 26.42 34.36
N ALA A 172 -11.39 26.59 34.57
CA ALA A 172 -10.84 27.21 35.78
C ALA A 172 -10.81 28.75 35.74
N ASP A 173 -10.56 29.40 34.59
CA ASP A 173 -10.35 30.88 34.57
C ASP A 173 -10.56 31.60 33.21
N ALA A 174 -11.08 30.97 32.15
CA ALA A 174 -11.10 31.59 30.82
C ALA A 174 -12.44 32.27 30.47
N LYS A 175 -12.40 33.58 30.13
CA LYS A 175 -13.51 34.27 29.47
C LYS A 175 -13.82 33.56 28.13
N PRO A 176 -15.10 33.30 27.79
CA PRO A 176 -15.49 32.57 26.56
C PRO A 176 -14.85 33.12 25.27
N GLU A 177 -14.66 34.43 25.18
CA GLU A 177 -14.01 35.12 24.04
C GLU A 177 -12.56 34.70 23.85
N SER A 178 -11.80 34.55 24.94
CA SER A 178 -10.39 34.13 24.89
C SER A 178 -10.25 32.66 24.49
N LEU A 179 -11.22 31.82 24.87
CA LEU A 179 -11.29 30.42 24.50
C LEU A 179 -11.60 30.25 23.00
N MET A 180 -12.60 30.98 22.51
CA MET A 180 -12.96 31.02 21.09
C MET A 180 -11.75 31.43 20.23
N LYS A 181 -11.04 32.49 20.62
CA LYS A 181 -9.86 32.97 19.89
C LYS A 181 -8.74 31.90 19.82
N ARG A 182 -8.48 31.19 20.91
CA ARG A 182 -7.50 30.09 20.94
C ARG A 182 -7.91 28.93 20.03
N LEU A 183 -9.18 28.52 20.09
CA LEU A 183 -9.70 27.45 19.23
C LEU A 183 -9.65 27.84 17.75
N GLU A 184 -9.96 29.10 17.42
CA GLU A 184 -9.82 29.60 16.04
C GLU A 184 -8.37 29.57 15.55
N GLU A 185 -7.40 29.93 16.39
CA GLU A 185 -5.98 29.86 16.08
C GLU A 185 -5.51 28.39 15.88
N GLU A 186 -5.98 27.47 16.72
CA GLU A 186 -5.70 26.03 16.56
C GLU A 186 -6.34 25.45 15.29
N ILE A 187 -7.58 25.81 14.98
CA ILE A 187 -8.26 25.38 13.74
C ILE A 187 -7.52 25.92 12.52
N LYS A 188 -7.12 27.20 12.52
CA LYS A 188 -6.34 27.80 11.43
C LYS A 188 -5.00 27.08 11.23
N PHE A 189 -4.30 26.77 12.33
CA PHE A 189 -3.04 26.02 12.26
C PHE A 189 -3.26 24.60 11.73
N ASN A 190 -4.24 23.86 12.27
CA ASN A 190 -4.55 22.50 11.84
C ASN A 190 -4.99 22.45 10.37
N SER A 191 -5.77 23.45 9.93
CA SER A 191 -6.14 23.60 8.52
C SER A 191 -4.88 23.72 7.66
N TYR A 192 -3.94 24.61 8.00
CA TYR A 192 -2.69 24.76 7.26
C TYR A 192 -1.86 23.46 7.22
N MET A 193 -1.77 22.73 8.33
CA MET A 193 -1.03 21.47 8.39
C MET A 193 -1.63 20.42 7.44
N VAL A 194 -2.96 20.30 7.40
CA VAL A 194 -3.68 19.31 6.58
C VAL A 194 -3.74 19.71 5.11
N THR A 195 -3.90 20.99 4.78
CA THR A 195 -4.07 21.44 3.39
C THR A 195 -2.77 21.70 2.67
N GLU A 196 -1.71 22.13 3.39
CA GLU A 196 -0.45 22.54 2.77
C GLU A 196 0.74 21.68 3.20
N LYS A 197 1.03 21.56 4.51
CA LYS A 197 2.29 20.96 4.97
C LYS A 197 2.35 19.44 4.76
N PHE A 198 1.41 18.69 5.35
CA PHE A 198 1.42 17.23 5.28
C PHE A 198 1.25 16.66 3.86
N PRO A 199 0.38 17.22 2.98
CA PRO A 199 0.28 16.73 1.61
C PRO A 199 1.60 16.89 0.83
N LYS A 200 2.30 18.03 1.00
CA LYS A 200 3.60 18.26 0.34
C LYS A 200 4.67 17.28 0.84
N GLU A 201 4.77 17.10 2.15
CA GLU A 201 5.71 16.13 2.74
C GLU A 201 5.41 14.70 2.29
N LEU A 202 4.13 14.32 2.26
CA LEU A 202 3.68 13.01 1.80
C LEU A 202 4.01 12.80 0.31
N GLU A 203 3.77 13.79 -0.54
CA GLU A 203 4.09 13.71 -1.96
C GLU A 203 5.61 13.60 -2.19
N ASN A 204 6.41 14.36 -1.44
CA ASN A 204 7.87 14.27 -1.49
C ASN A 204 8.35 12.86 -1.08
N LYS A 205 7.81 12.28 -0.01
CA LYS A 205 8.14 10.92 0.42
C LYS A 205 7.68 9.86 -0.58
N LYS A 206 6.53 10.04 -1.22
CA LYS A 206 6.07 9.17 -2.32
C LYS A 206 7.01 9.23 -3.53
N LYS A 207 7.47 10.42 -3.90
CA LYS A 207 8.46 10.59 -4.99
C LYS A 207 9.78 9.91 -4.64
N GLU A 208 10.27 10.09 -3.42
CA GLU A 208 11.49 9.43 -2.93
C GLU A 208 11.38 7.90 -3.00
N LEU A 209 10.27 7.33 -2.55
CA LEU A 209 9.99 5.89 -2.68
C LEU A 209 9.94 5.44 -4.13
N GLN A 210 9.29 6.21 -5.01
CA GLN A 210 9.22 5.90 -6.44
C GLN A 210 10.61 5.88 -7.08
N PHE A 211 11.50 6.82 -6.71
CA PHE A 211 12.87 6.84 -7.20
C PHE A 211 13.68 5.65 -6.68
N LEU A 212 13.60 5.35 -5.39
CA LEU A 212 14.27 4.18 -4.81
C LEU A 212 13.78 2.88 -5.45
N GLN A 213 12.48 2.75 -5.72
CA GLN A 213 11.92 1.60 -6.39
C GLN A 213 12.44 1.48 -7.83
N LYS A 214 12.59 2.59 -8.56
CA LYS A 214 13.20 2.61 -9.89
C LYS A 214 14.66 2.15 -9.83
N VAL A 215 15.44 2.69 -8.89
CA VAL A 215 16.85 2.31 -8.69
C VAL A 215 17.00 0.82 -8.38
N VAL A 216 16.11 0.25 -7.57
CA VAL A 216 16.11 -1.19 -7.27
C VAL A 216 15.71 -2.04 -8.48
N SER A 217 14.82 -1.52 -9.34
CA SER A 217 14.39 -2.21 -10.56
C SER A 217 15.40 -2.12 -11.71
N GLU A 218 16.34 -1.18 -11.64
CA GLU A 218 17.41 -1.06 -12.63
C GLU A 218 18.44 -2.20 -12.46
N PRO A 219 18.94 -2.76 -13.57
CA PRO A 219 20.05 -3.71 -13.51
C PRO A 219 21.26 -3.07 -12.81
N ALA A 220 22.13 -3.89 -12.19
CA ALA A 220 23.35 -3.39 -11.58
C ALA A 220 24.22 -2.65 -12.61
N MET A 221 24.13 -1.31 -12.62
CA MET A 221 24.96 -0.44 -13.47
C MET A 221 26.41 -0.47 -13.01
N GLY A 222 27.33 -0.44 -13.98
CA GLY A 222 28.75 -0.33 -13.70
C GLY A 222 29.17 1.10 -13.34
N HIS A 223 30.38 1.27 -12.82
CA HIS A 223 30.94 2.60 -12.51
C HIS A 223 31.06 3.49 -13.77
N SER A 224 31.26 2.89 -14.95
CA SER A 224 31.29 3.62 -16.23
C SER A 224 29.94 4.23 -16.60
N ASP A 225 28.84 3.51 -16.39
CA ASP A 225 27.49 3.99 -16.72
C ASP A 225 27.07 5.15 -15.80
N LEU A 226 27.48 5.10 -14.53
CA LEU A 226 27.28 6.18 -13.56
C LEU A 226 28.03 7.45 -13.95
N LEU A 227 29.27 7.33 -14.43
CA LEU A 227 30.07 8.48 -14.90
C LEU A 227 29.46 9.13 -16.14
N GLU A 228 28.90 8.35 -17.07
CA GLU A 228 28.18 8.89 -18.22
C GLU A 228 26.90 9.63 -17.82
N LEU A 229 26.14 9.10 -16.85
CA LEU A 229 24.97 9.79 -16.30
C LEU A 229 25.34 11.07 -15.58
N GLU A 230 26.42 11.06 -14.79
CA GLU A 230 26.93 12.25 -14.10
C GLU A 230 27.40 13.32 -15.10
N SER A 231 28.08 12.91 -16.18
CA SER A 231 28.46 13.80 -17.27
C SER A 231 27.24 14.46 -17.93
N LYS A 232 26.19 13.67 -18.23
CA LYS A 232 24.92 14.19 -18.80
C LYS A 232 24.19 15.12 -17.83
N ILE A 233 24.15 14.80 -16.53
CA ILE A 233 23.56 15.67 -15.50
C ILE A 233 24.30 17.01 -15.46
N ASN A 234 25.63 16.98 -15.48
CA ASN A 234 26.45 18.19 -15.50
C ASN A 234 26.21 19.02 -16.77
N GLU A 235 26.14 18.38 -17.94
CA GLU A 235 25.84 19.07 -19.19
C GLU A 235 24.46 19.75 -19.14
N ILE A 236 23.41 19.04 -18.72
CA ILE A 236 22.07 19.61 -18.57
C ILE A 236 22.06 20.76 -17.55
N ASN A 237 22.77 20.63 -16.43
CA ASN A 237 22.88 21.70 -15.43
C ASN A 237 23.58 22.95 -16.00
N THR A 238 24.60 22.77 -16.85
CA THR A 238 25.23 23.90 -17.55
C THR A 238 24.28 24.56 -18.54
N GLN A 239 23.48 23.78 -19.27
CA GLN A 239 22.46 24.31 -20.18
C GLN A 239 21.36 25.07 -19.42
N ILE A 240 20.88 24.54 -18.29
CA ILE A 240 19.93 25.22 -17.41
C ILE A 240 20.51 26.55 -16.92
N SER A 241 21.77 26.56 -16.46
CA SER A 241 22.44 27.78 -15.99
C SER A 241 22.55 28.83 -17.10
N GLN A 242 22.93 28.42 -18.32
CA GLN A 242 22.98 29.30 -19.48
C GLN A 242 21.59 29.84 -19.88
N LEU A 243 20.53 29.04 -19.74
CA LEU A 243 19.16 29.48 -19.99
C LEU A 243 18.67 30.46 -18.91
N ILE A 244 19.05 30.25 -17.65
CA ILE A 244 18.78 31.19 -16.55
C ILE A 244 19.50 32.51 -16.80
N GLU A 245 20.78 32.49 -17.19
CA GLU A 245 21.55 33.69 -17.53
C GLU A 245 20.95 34.44 -18.72
N LYS A 246 20.63 33.74 -19.82
CA LYS A 246 19.93 34.33 -20.97
C LYS A 246 18.60 34.94 -20.58
N LYS A 247 17.87 34.30 -19.66
CA LYS A 247 16.61 34.83 -19.12
C LYS A 247 16.83 36.08 -18.26
N MET A 248 17.89 36.15 -17.46
CA MET A 248 18.22 37.33 -16.66
C MET A 248 18.72 38.51 -17.51
N MET A 249 19.38 38.25 -18.64
CA MET A 249 19.82 39.28 -19.59
C MET A 249 18.65 39.86 -20.42
N ARG A 250 17.58 39.08 -20.60
CA ARG A 250 16.34 39.50 -21.28
C ARG A 250 15.40 40.15 -20.26
N ASN A 251 15.79 41.29 -19.70
CA ASN A 251 14.98 42.05 -18.74
C ASN A 251 13.74 42.64 -19.42
N GLU A 252 12.65 41.88 -19.50
CA GLU A 252 11.33 42.44 -19.79
C GLU A 252 10.82 43.21 -18.55
N PRO A 253 10.48 44.51 -18.67
CA PRO A 253 10.10 45.35 -17.52
C PRO A 253 8.86 44.85 -16.77
N ILE A 254 7.99 44.08 -17.44
CA ILE A 254 6.81 43.43 -16.84
C ILE A 254 7.20 42.16 -16.06
N GLU A 255 8.18 41.39 -16.54
CA GLU A 255 8.63 40.16 -15.90
C GLU A 255 9.48 40.43 -14.65
N GLY A 256 10.21 41.55 -14.60
CA GLY A 256 10.96 42.00 -13.42
C GLY A 256 10.08 42.25 -12.19
N LYS A 257 8.91 42.88 -12.37
CA LYS A 257 7.94 43.11 -11.27
C LYS A 257 7.31 41.80 -10.79
N LEU A 258 6.97 40.90 -11.71
CA LEU A 258 6.48 39.55 -11.36
C LEU A 258 7.57 38.70 -10.69
N SER A 259 8.83 38.85 -11.08
CA SER A 259 9.98 38.18 -10.45
C SER A 259 10.12 38.62 -8.99
N LEU A 260 10.00 39.91 -8.70
CA LEU A 260 9.99 40.46 -7.35
C LEU A 260 8.83 39.88 -6.51
N TYR A 261 7.62 39.78 -7.06
CA TYR A 261 6.49 39.16 -6.36
C TYR A 261 6.70 37.65 -6.13
N ARG A 262 7.28 36.92 -7.08
CA ARG A 262 7.65 35.50 -6.89
C ARG A 262 8.70 35.33 -5.81
N GLN A 263 9.71 36.20 -5.79
CA GLN A 263 10.74 36.21 -4.76
C GLN A 263 10.13 36.54 -3.39
N GLN A 264 9.27 37.55 -3.31
CA GLN A 264 8.57 37.92 -2.08
C GLN A 264 7.66 36.78 -1.60
N ALA A 265 6.91 36.13 -2.49
CA ALA A 265 6.09 34.97 -2.16
C ALA A 265 6.94 33.78 -1.65
N SER A 266 8.10 33.54 -2.27
CA SER A 266 9.06 32.51 -1.82
C SER A 266 9.62 32.82 -0.43
N ILE A 267 10.00 34.08 -0.17
CA ILE A 267 10.47 34.53 1.15
C ILE A 267 9.36 34.38 2.19
N ILE A 268 8.13 34.79 1.88
CA ILE A 268 6.98 34.66 2.78
C ILE A 268 6.68 33.18 3.05
N SER A 269 6.71 32.32 2.04
CA SER A 269 6.51 30.88 2.18
C SER A 269 7.56 30.26 3.10
N ARG A 270 8.85 30.57 2.88
CA ARG A 270 9.95 30.09 3.73
C ARG A 270 9.82 30.60 5.18
N LYS A 271 9.43 31.85 5.37
CA LYS A 271 9.16 32.40 6.72
C LYS A 271 7.97 31.71 7.39
N LYS A 272 6.89 31.43 6.65
CA LYS A 272 5.71 30.70 7.14
C LYS A 272 6.10 29.27 7.56
N GLU A 273 6.93 28.61 6.77
CA GLU A 273 7.46 27.27 7.05
C GLU A 273 8.36 27.26 8.30
N ALA A 274 9.35 28.15 8.36
CA ALA A 274 10.24 28.27 9.52
C ALA A 274 9.47 28.57 10.82
N LYS A 275 8.46 29.45 10.78
CA LYS A 275 7.60 29.72 11.94
C LYS A 275 6.70 28.54 12.31
N ALA A 276 6.24 27.76 11.34
CA ALA A 276 5.50 26.54 11.61
C ALA A 276 6.38 25.46 12.26
N GLU A 277 7.65 25.35 11.85
CA GLU A 277 8.65 24.48 12.47
C GLU A 277 8.98 24.91 13.90
N GLU A 278 9.25 26.20 14.13
CA GLU A 278 9.51 26.74 15.47
C GLU A 278 8.32 26.48 16.43
N LEU A 279 7.09 26.67 15.94
CA LEU A 279 5.88 26.36 16.70
C LEU A 279 5.72 24.86 16.97
N GLN A 280 6.08 24.01 16.00
CA GLN A 280 6.06 22.56 16.17
C GLN A 280 7.10 22.12 17.20
N GLU A 281 8.32 22.64 17.14
CA GLU A 281 9.39 22.35 18.10
C GLU A 281 9.01 22.80 19.51
N ALA A 282 8.41 23.99 19.66
CA ALA A 282 7.91 24.48 20.95
C ALA A 282 6.78 23.57 21.50
N LYS A 283 5.86 23.10 20.63
CA LYS A 283 4.82 22.14 21.02
C LYS A 283 5.41 20.78 21.42
N GLU A 284 6.44 20.30 20.72
CA GLU A 284 7.13 19.06 21.05
C GLU A 284 7.90 19.17 22.38
N LYS A 285 8.59 20.30 22.62
CA LYS A 285 9.23 20.61 23.91
C LYS A 285 8.22 20.65 25.05
N LEU A 286 7.08 21.31 24.85
CA LEU A 286 6.00 21.35 25.83
C LEU A 286 5.46 19.94 26.11
N ALA A 287 5.19 19.14 25.06
CA ALA A 287 4.75 17.75 25.22
C ALA A 287 5.78 16.85 25.92
N ASN A 288 7.09 17.08 25.70
CA ASN A 288 8.16 16.35 26.37
C ASN A 288 8.23 16.71 27.86
N LEU A 289 8.20 18.00 28.19
CA LEU A 289 8.15 18.47 29.58
C LEU A 289 6.89 17.98 30.31
N GLU A 290 5.74 17.98 29.64
CA GLU A 290 4.50 17.41 30.18
C GLU A 290 4.63 15.90 30.46
N ARG A 291 5.30 15.17 29.57
CA ARG A 291 5.60 13.74 29.79
C ARG A 291 6.51 13.57 31.00
N GLU A 292 7.57 14.36 31.12
CA GLU A 292 8.46 14.32 32.30
C GLU A 292 7.72 14.63 33.60
N VAL A 293 6.84 15.64 33.61
CA VAL A 293 5.99 15.95 34.77
C VAL A 293 5.06 14.78 35.07
N SER A 294 4.46 14.15 34.06
CA SER A 294 3.60 12.97 34.26
C SER A 294 4.36 11.76 34.83
N VAL A 295 5.60 11.54 34.39
CA VAL A 295 6.46 10.46 34.91
C VAL A 295 6.87 10.77 36.34
N LYS A 296 7.32 11.99 36.63
CA LYS A 296 7.69 12.41 38.00
C LYS A 296 6.51 12.36 38.95
N THR A 297 5.32 12.78 38.51
CA THR A 297 4.08 12.71 39.32
C THR A 297 3.65 11.27 39.58
N ASN A 298 3.76 10.37 38.59
CA ASN A 298 3.51 8.93 38.79
C ASN A 298 4.56 8.30 39.71
N GLN A 299 5.85 8.66 39.58
CA GLN A 299 6.89 8.22 40.51
C GLN A 299 6.61 8.70 41.94
N THR A 300 6.24 9.97 42.15
CA THR A 300 5.84 10.43 43.49
C THR A 300 4.62 9.72 44.04
N ARG A 301 3.68 9.29 43.19
CA ARG A 301 2.52 8.47 43.59
C ARG A 301 2.91 7.03 43.95
N GLU A 302 3.93 6.47 43.32
CA GLU A 302 4.51 5.17 43.70
C GLU A 302 5.25 5.26 45.04
N PHE A 303 5.86 6.42 45.36
CA PHE A 303 6.44 6.70 46.68
C PHE A 303 5.40 7.01 47.77
N ASP A 304 4.16 7.35 47.41
CA ASP A 304 3.07 7.68 48.35
C ASP A 304 2.55 6.46 49.14
N GLY A 305 3.02 5.24 48.80
CA GLY A 305 2.86 4.04 49.63
C GLY A 305 3.84 3.96 50.81
N THR A 306 4.79 4.88 50.88
CA THR A 306 5.67 5.12 52.02
C THR A 306 5.47 6.56 52.45
N GLU A 307 4.86 6.81 53.60
CA GLU A 307 4.70 8.17 54.14
C GLU A 307 6.05 8.87 54.23
N VAL A 308 6.37 9.71 53.26
CA VAL A 308 7.51 10.62 53.34
C VAL A 308 6.95 11.99 53.69
N LEU A 309 6.91 12.26 55.00
CA LEU A 309 6.64 13.56 55.58
C LEU A 309 7.60 14.59 54.96
N LYS A 310 7.06 15.61 54.30
CA LYS A 310 7.85 16.72 53.77
C LYS A 310 7.48 18.03 54.44
N GLY A 311 8.52 18.70 54.94
CA GLY A 311 8.60 20.15 55.04
C GLY A 311 8.13 20.73 56.37
N ASP A 312 6.83 20.64 56.65
CA ASP A 312 6.21 21.40 57.76
C ASP A 312 5.59 20.53 58.85
N GLU A 313 5.62 19.20 58.72
CA GLU A 313 5.15 18.27 59.76
C GLU A 313 6.28 17.86 60.74
N VAL A 314 7.42 18.53 60.66
CA VAL A 314 8.54 18.42 61.62
C VAL A 314 8.77 19.79 62.23
N SER A 315 7.83 20.26 63.04
CA SER A 315 7.99 21.43 63.92
C SER A 315 7.39 21.11 65.28
#